data_AF-A0A3A8I500-F1
#
_entry.id   AF-A0A3A8I500-F1
#
_cell.length_a   1.000
_cell.length_b   1.000
_cell.length_c   1.000
_cell.angle_alpha   90.00
_cell.angle_beta   90.00
_cell.angle_gamma   90.00
#
_symmetry.space_group_name_H-M   'P 1'
#
loop_
_entity.id
_entity.type
_entity.pdbx_description
1 polymer ?
#
loop_
_entity_poly.entity_id
_entity_poly.type
_entity_poly.pdbx_seq_one_letter_code
_entity_poly.pdbx_strand_id
1 'polypeptide(L)'
;MAAAILEARCVAPFTVRVRFSDGMDGEASLKPCLFEWEPARVPDLSVETRDWLRVPENFQTVRVDPETGTLAWADARPFSASLVYWRVERYRVKATVRLKDGAVLSSELLGGRGEVWSNGLTVGRARANTVVVDQEGVAPVHARVTVGGGHHPCYFIEVVEGTVTAGGTSASVPGERLRVPARQPLLLELGPCVVEIE
;
A
#
# COMPACT_ATOMS: atom_id res chain seq x y z
N MET A 1 21.51 -13.29 -6.99
CA MET A 1 20.58 -13.35 -8.14
C MET A 1 19.43 -12.42 -7.83
N ALA A 2 18.98 -11.59 -8.79
CA ALA A 2 17.75 -10.81 -8.60
C ALA A 2 16.56 -11.78 -8.59
N ALA A 3 15.58 -11.54 -7.71
CA ALA A 3 14.37 -12.36 -7.69
C ALA A 3 13.62 -12.22 -9.02
N ALA A 4 13.20 -13.34 -9.60
CA ALA A 4 12.40 -13.36 -10.82
C ALA A 4 10.93 -13.14 -10.47
N ILE A 5 10.17 -12.51 -11.38
CA ILE A 5 8.72 -12.43 -11.25
C ILE A 5 8.17 -13.80 -11.66
N LEU A 6 7.39 -14.42 -10.77
CA LEU A 6 6.70 -15.69 -11.03
C LEU A 6 5.27 -15.48 -11.51
N GLU A 7 4.60 -14.48 -10.96
CA GLU A 7 3.23 -14.14 -11.31
C GLU A 7 3.07 -12.63 -11.40
N ALA A 8 2.27 -12.17 -12.35
CA ALA A 8 1.91 -10.78 -12.50
C ALA A 8 0.48 -10.68 -13.05
N ARG A 9 -0.30 -9.74 -12.51
CA ARG A 9 -1.61 -9.37 -13.07
C ARG A 9 -1.90 -7.90 -12.85
N CYS A 10 -2.65 -7.30 -13.77
CA CYS A 10 -3.19 -5.97 -13.60
C CYS A 10 -4.29 -6.02 -12.52
N VAL A 11 -4.23 -5.12 -11.52
CA VAL A 11 -5.22 -5.03 -10.43
C VAL A 11 -5.95 -3.69 -10.39
N ALA A 12 -5.37 -2.67 -11.00
CA ALA A 12 -5.97 -1.36 -11.22
C ALA A 12 -5.26 -0.70 -12.42
N PRO A 13 -5.83 0.36 -13.03
CA PRO A 13 -5.18 1.06 -14.13
C PRO A 13 -3.72 1.39 -13.82
N PHE A 14 -2.81 0.84 -14.64
CA PHE A 14 -1.36 1.01 -14.55
C PHE A 14 -0.70 0.48 -13.26
N THR A 15 -1.36 -0.43 -12.54
CA THR A 15 -0.86 -1.06 -11.32
C THR A 15 -0.89 -2.58 -11.48
N VAL A 16 0.23 -3.22 -11.18
CA VAL A 16 0.38 -4.67 -11.25
C VAL A 16 0.57 -5.23 -9.84
N ARG A 17 -0.09 -6.36 -9.54
CA ARG A 17 0.28 -7.20 -8.41
C ARG A 17 1.24 -8.27 -8.91
N VAL A 18 2.35 -8.43 -8.21
CA VAL A 18 3.40 -9.39 -8.56
C VAL A 18 3.74 -10.31 -7.40
N ARG A 19 4.23 -11.50 -7.73
CA ARG A 19 4.86 -12.44 -6.80
C ARG A 19 6.25 -12.80 -7.31
N PHE A 20 7.24 -12.66 -6.46
CA PHE A 20 8.65 -12.92 -6.75
C PHE A 20 9.08 -14.32 -6.27
N SER A 21 10.18 -14.81 -6.83
CA SER A 21 10.73 -16.14 -6.55
C SER A 21 11.26 -16.32 -5.13
N ASP A 22 11.53 -15.24 -4.41
CA ASP A 22 11.96 -15.23 -3.00
C ASP A 22 10.79 -15.20 -2.01
N GLY A 23 9.55 -15.19 -2.52
CA GLY A 23 8.34 -15.13 -1.71
C GLY A 23 7.82 -13.71 -1.48
N MET A 24 8.54 -12.65 -1.90
CA MET A 24 7.99 -11.30 -1.83
C MET A 24 6.80 -11.16 -2.77
N ASP A 25 5.75 -10.50 -2.31
CA ASP A 25 4.61 -10.08 -3.13
C ASP A 25 4.23 -8.63 -2.86
N GLY A 26 3.43 -8.05 -3.75
CA GLY A 26 2.88 -6.71 -3.55
C GLY A 26 2.46 -6.03 -4.83
N GLU A 27 2.01 -4.80 -4.69
CA GLU A 27 1.58 -3.96 -5.79
C GLU A 27 2.68 -2.98 -6.22
N ALA A 28 2.88 -2.85 -7.53
CA ALA A 28 3.72 -1.83 -8.12
C ALA A 28 2.88 -0.93 -9.03
N SER A 29 2.80 0.36 -8.68
CA SER A 29 2.28 1.38 -9.60
C SER A 29 3.35 1.71 -10.65
N LEU A 30 3.00 1.53 -11.93
CA LEU A 30 3.84 1.88 -13.07
C LEU A 30 3.47 3.25 -13.66
N LYS A 31 2.50 3.97 -13.07
CA LYS A 31 2.14 5.34 -13.48
C LYS A 31 3.34 6.29 -13.51
N PRO A 32 4.24 6.32 -12.52
CA PRO A 32 5.36 7.25 -12.56
C PRO A 32 6.31 7.00 -13.75
N CYS A 33 6.46 5.75 -14.18
CA CYS A 33 7.22 5.40 -15.37
C CYS A 33 6.51 5.81 -16.66
N LEU A 34 5.19 5.62 -16.73
CA LEU A 34 4.41 5.85 -17.94
C LEU A 34 4.07 7.34 -18.15
N PHE A 35 3.79 8.10 -17.10
CA PHE A 35 3.25 9.46 -17.19
C PHE A 35 4.21 10.54 -16.70
N GLU A 36 4.92 10.29 -15.60
CA GLU A 36 5.71 11.31 -14.90
C GLU A 36 7.21 11.25 -15.25
N TRP A 37 7.63 10.20 -15.95
CA TRP A 37 9.00 9.93 -16.37
C TRP A 37 9.99 10.06 -15.19
N GLU A 38 9.69 9.35 -14.11
CA GLU A 38 10.54 9.34 -12.92
C GLU A 38 11.95 8.82 -13.26
N PRO A 39 13.02 9.62 -13.07
CA PRO A 39 14.39 9.26 -13.50
C PRO A 39 15.04 8.20 -12.62
N ALA A 40 14.45 7.88 -11.47
CA ALA A 40 14.91 6.81 -10.60
C ALA A 40 14.59 5.44 -11.23
N ARG A 41 15.62 4.83 -11.85
CA ARG A 41 15.57 3.55 -12.57
C ARG A 41 14.54 3.56 -13.72
N VAL A 42 14.94 4.21 -14.81
CA VAL A 42 14.14 4.33 -16.04
C VAL A 42 13.98 2.95 -16.70
N PRO A 43 12.74 2.50 -16.99
CA PRO A 43 12.51 1.31 -17.80
C PRO A 43 12.97 1.54 -19.25
N ASP A 44 13.32 0.47 -19.96
CA ASP A 44 13.66 0.55 -21.38
C ASP A 44 12.39 0.65 -22.23
N LEU A 45 11.83 1.86 -22.32
CA LEU A 45 10.59 2.16 -23.04
C LEU A 45 10.87 3.03 -24.26
N SER A 46 10.55 2.50 -25.45
CA SER A 46 10.37 3.34 -26.63
C SER A 46 9.13 4.24 -26.46
N VAL A 47 9.08 5.35 -27.20
CA VAL A 47 7.92 6.26 -27.19
C VAL A 47 6.64 5.54 -27.61
N GLU A 48 6.73 4.70 -28.65
CA GLU A 48 5.62 3.90 -29.16
C GLU A 48 5.09 2.92 -28.10
N THR A 49 5.98 2.14 -27.48
CA THR A 49 5.59 1.19 -26.42
C THR A 49 4.99 1.92 -25.22
N ARG A 50 5.55 3.08 -24.84
CA ARG A 50 5.01 3.90 -23.75
C ARG A 50 3.60 4.38 -24.05
N ASP A 51 3.37 4.96 -25.22
CA ASP A 51 2.06 5.51 -25.58
C ASP A 51 1.02 4.40 -25.76
N TRP A 52 1.42 3.24 -26.28
CA TRP A 52 0.58 2.06 -26.33
C TRP A 52 0.19 1.55 -24.93
N LEU A 53 1.13 1.52 -23.97
CA LEU A 53 0.89 1.10 -22.58
C LEU A 53 0.08 2.11 -21.75
N ARG A 54 -0.04 3.37 -22.18
CA ARG A 54 -0.91 4.37 -21.54
C ARG A 54 -2.40 4.12 -21.76
N VAL A 55 -2.75 3.18 -22.65
CA VAL A 55 -4.12 2.70 -22.85
C VAL A 55 -4.41 1.56 -21.84
N PRO A 56 -5.40 1.71 -20.93
CA PRO A 56 -5.68 0.69 -19.91
C PRO A 56 -5.92 -0.72 -20.48
N GLU A 57 -6.58 -0.83 -21.62
CA GLU A 57 -6.91 -2.08 -22.31
C GLU A 57 -5.67 -2.81 -22.84
N ASN A 58 -4.64 -2.05 -23.20
CA ASN A 58 -3.34 -2.61 -23.58
C ASN A 58 -2.55 -3.00 -22.33
N PHE A 59 -2.54 -2.14 -21.31
CA PHE A 59 -1.82 -2.38 -20.06
C PHE A 59 -2.31 -3.64 -19.33
N GLN A 60 -3.62 -3.94 -19.36
CA GLN A 60 -4.17 -5.13 -18.71
C GLN A 60 -3.68 -6.46 -19.32
N THR A 61 -3.09 -6.44 -20.52
CA THR A 61 -2.52 -7.64 -21.17
C THR A 61 -1.19 -8.11 -20.59
N VAL A 62 -0.76 -7.51 -19.48
CA VAL A 62 0.48 -7.85 -18.78
C VAL A 62 0.59 -9.35 -18.53
N ARG A 63 1.78 -9.90 -18.81
CA ARG A 63 2.16 -11.27 -18.50
C ARG A 63 3.58 -11.33 -17.95
N VAL A 64 3.93 -12.47 -17.39
CA VAL A 64 5.33 -12.79 -17.05
C VAL A 64 5.97 -13.44 -18.26
N ASP A 65 7.14 -12.94 -18.67
CA ASP A 65 7.95 -13.62 -19.66
C ASP A 65 8.59 -14.88 -19.06
N PRO A 66 8.37 -16.08 -19.63
CA PRO A 66 8.84 -17.33 -19.03
C PRO A 66 10.36 -17.51 -19.09
N GLU A 67 11.05 -16.81 -19.99
CA GLU A 67 12.50 -16.94 -20.16
C GLU A 67 13.24 -15.98 -19.23
N THR A 68 12.76 -14.75 -19.11
CA THR A 68 13.46 -13.69 -18.37
C THR A 68 12.87 -13.42 -16.99
N GLY A 69 11.66 -13.91 -16.68
CA GLY A 69 10.98 -13.63 -15.41
C GLY A 69 10.69 -12.14 -15.21
N THR A 70 10.45 -11.41 -16.30
CA THR A 70 10.16 -9.97 -16.32
C THR A 70 8.71 -9.71 -16.72
N LEU A 71 8.24 -8.48 -16.53
CA LEU A 71 6.93 -8.11 -17.07
C LEU A 71 7.02 -7.92 -18.58
N ALA A 72 6.02 -8.45 -19.28
CA ALA A 72 5.94 -8.38 -20.73
C ALA A 72 4.55 -7.96 -21.20
N TRP A 73 4.53 -7.27 -22.33
CA TRP A 73 3.35 -6.86 -23.08
C TRP A 73 3.64 -7.07 -24.56
N ALA A 74 2.83 -7.92 -25.22
CA ALA A 74 3.19 -8.45 -26.54
C ALA A 74 4.65 -8.95 -26.54
N ASP A 75 5.50 -8.41 -27.42
CA ASP A 75 6.93 -8.75 -27.53
C ASP A 75 7.85 -7.84 -26.70
N ALA A 76 7.30 -6.80 -26.06
CA ALA A 76 8.06 -5.85 -25.27
C ALA A 76 8.26 -6.34 -23.82
N ARG A 77 9.47 -6.17 -23.29
CA ARG A 77 9.84 -6.50 -21.90
C ARG A 77 10.42 -5.29 -21.14
N PRO A 78 9.72 -4.14 -21.10
CA PRO A 78 10.31 -2.87 -20.68
C PRO A 78 10.62 -2.78 -19.17
N PHE A 79 10.03 -3.63 -18.34
CA PHE A 79 10.19 -3.59 -16.88
C PHE A 79 10.91 -4.84 -16.37
N SER A 80 12.16 -4.68 -15.96
CA SER A 80 12.94 -5.73 -15.31
C SER A 80 12.41 -6.08 -13.92
N ALA A 81 12.64 -7.31 -13.47
CA ALA A 81 12.22 -7.76 -12.14
C ALA A 81 12.79 -6.86 -11.02
N SER A 82 14.06 -6.44 -11.14
CA SER A 82 14.72 -5.54 -10.17
C SER A 82 14.07 -4.15 -10.08
N LEU A 83 13.56 -3.62 -11.19
CA LEU A 83 12.83 -2.35 -11.20
C LEU A 83 11.49 -2.49 -10.48
N VAL A 84 10.75 -3.55 -10.81
CA VAL A 84 9.43 -3.81 -10.21
C VAL A 84 9.57 -4.11 -8.72
N TYR A 85 10.55 -4.92 -8.33
CA TYR A 85 10.84 -5.26 -6.93
C TYR A 85 11.12 -4.01 -6.10
N TRP A 86 12.00 -3.13 -6.61
CA TRP A 86 12.28 -1.85 -5.94
C TRP A 86 11.03 -0.98 -5.79
N ARG A 87 10.14 -0.95 -6.78
CA ARG A 87 8.87 -0.21 -6.67
C ARG A 87 7.94 -0.82 -5.63
N VAL A 88 7.82 -2.15 -5.59
CA VAL A 88 7.03 -2.81 -4.54
C VAL A 88 7.54 -2.37 -3.18
N GLU A 89 8.84 -2.50 -2.91
CA GLU A 89 9.42 -2.12 -1.62
C GLU A 89 9.28 -0.62 -1.31
N ARG A 90 9.58 0.24 -2.29
CA ARG A 90 9.62 1.70 -2.11
C ARG A 90 8.25 2.29 -1.77
N TYR A 91 7.17 1.72 -2.32
CA TYR A 91 5.81 2.23 -2.16
C TYR A 91 4.93 1.38 -1.24
N ARG A 92 5.53 0.49 -0.44
CA ARG A 92 4.84 -0.13 0.69
C ARG A 92 4.37 0.94 1.67
N VAL A 93 3.13 0.80 2.15
CA VAL A 93 2.62 1.64 3.23
C VAL A 93 3.37 1.26 4.51
N LYS A 94 3.95 2.23 5.20
CA LYS A 94 4.65 1.98 6.45
C LYS A 94 3.74 2.28 7.62
N ALA A 95 3.65 1.35 8.57
CA ALA A 95 2.97 1.56 9.84
C ALA A 95 4.00 1.50 10.98
N THR A 96 3.96 2.47 11.89
CA THR A 96 4.81 2.51 13.09
C THR A 96 3.93 2.62 14.32
N VAL A 97 4.10 1.69 15.26
CA VAL A 97 3.42 1.71 16.55
C VAL A 97 4.36 2.25 17.60
N ARG A 98 3.93 3.27 18.32
CA ARG A 98 4.70 3.91 19.41
C ARG A 98 3.85 3.99 20.67
N LEU A 99 4.50 3.99 21.81
CA LEU A 99 3.90 4.50 23.04
C LEU A 99 3.75 6.02 22.95
N LYS A 100 2.84 6.60 23.73
CA LYS A 100 2.62 8.05 23.79
C LYS A 100 3.84 8.85 24.28
N ASP A 101 4.78 8.19 24.96
CA ASP A 101 6.07 8.78 25.36
C ASP A 101 7.10 8.82 24.23
N GLY A 102 6.79 8.23 23.06
CA GLY A 102 7.61 8.21 21.87
C GLY A 102 8.40 6.91 21.63
N ALA A 103 8.40 5.95 22.58
CA ALA A 103 9.09 4.68 22.39
C ALA A 103 8.45 3.86 21.25
N VAL A 104 9.26 3.46 20.26
CA VAL A 104 8.81 2.62 19.15
C VAL A 104 8.66 1.18 19.62
N LEU A 105 7.45 0.62 19.46
CA LEU A 105 7.15 -0.77 19.78
C LEU A 105 7.35 -1.68 18.58
N SER A 106 6.88 -1.24 17.40
CA SER A 106 7.03 -1.98 16.14
C SER A 106 6.99 -1.05 14.93
N SER A 107 7.57 -1.51 13.82
CA SER A 107 7.46 -0.88 12.52
C SER A 107 7.29 -1.98 11.47
N GLU A 108 6.28 -1.84 10.62
CA GLU A 108 5.91 -2.83 9.62
C GLU A 108 5.75 -2.17 8.25
N LEU A 109 6.19 -2.88 7.19
CA LEU A 109 5.94 -2.49 5.81
C LEU A 109 4.76 -3.30 5.29
N LEU A 110 3.60 -2.64 5.22
CA LEU A 110 2.36 -3.20 4.72
C LEU A 110 2.40 -3.35 3.18
N GLY A 111 1.30 -3.85 2.61
CA GLY A 111 1.13 -3.93 1.16
C GLY A 111 1.14 -2.58 0.45
N GLY A 112 0.86 -2.63 -0.86
CA GLY A 112 0.64 -1.41 -1.64
C GLY A 112 -0.61 -0.65 -1.20
N ARG A 113 -0.73 0.61 -1.60
CA ARG A 113 -1.89 1.44 -1.24
C ARG A 113 -3.23 0.82 -1.68
N GLY A 114 -3.31 0.20 -2.87
CA GLY A 114 -4.54 -0.46 -3.31
C GLY A 114 -4.90 -1.62 -2.39
N GLU A 115 -3.95 -2.53 -2.20
CA GLU A 115 -4.07 -3.71 -1.34
C GLU A 115 -4.50 -3.37 0.09
N VAL A 116 -3.84 -2.39 0.72
CA VAL A 116 -4.06 -2.02 2.12
C VAL A 116 -5.40 -1.31 2.29
N TRP A 117 -5.74 -0.36 1.42
CA TRP A 117 -6.89 0.51 1.64
C TRP A 117 -8.20 -0.05 1.10
N SER A 118 -8.18 -0.86 0.04
CA SER A 118 -9.40 -1.43 -0.55
C SER A 118 -10.09 -2.44 0.37
N ASN A 119 -9.33 -3.19 1.17
CA ASN A 119 -9.87 -4.16 2.12
C ASN A 119 -10.20 -3.55 3.50
N GLY A 120 -9.76 -2.30 3.72
CA GLY A 120 -9.80 -1.61 4.99
C GLY A 120 -8.77 -2.15 5.98
N LEU A 121 -7.83 -1.29 6.36
CA LEU A 121 -6.77 -1.59 7.33
C LEU A 121 -7.39 -1.72 8.72
N THR A 122 -7.18 -2.87 9.37
CA THR A 122 -7.63 -3.10 10.75
C THR A 122 -6.50 -2.85 11.73
N VAL A 123 -6.82 -2.20 12.85
CA VAL A 123 -5.87 -1.88 13.93
C VAL A 123 -6.43 -2.40 15.25
N GLY A 124 -5.63 -3.15 15.99
CA GLY A 124 -6.01 -3.64 17.31
C GLY A 124 -5.02 -4.63 17.88
N ARG A 125 -5.35 -5.19 19.03
CA ARG A 125 -4.48 -6.11 19.77
C ARG A 125 -4.42 -7.51 19.17
N ALA A 126 -5.48 -7.96 18.49
CA ALA A 126 -5.50 -9.30 17.91
C ALA A 126 -4.46 -9.44 16.78
N ARG A 127 -3.79 -10.60 16.71
CA ARG A 127 -2.78 -10.90 15.68
C ARG A 127 -3.32 -10.98 14.25
N ALA A 128 -4.63 -11.03 14.10
CA ALA A 128 -5.29 -11.04 12.80
C ALA A 128 -5.45 -9.64 12.19
N ASN A 129 -5.13 -8.57 12.93
CA ASN A 129 -5.18 -7.22 12.40
C ASN A 129 -4.06 -6.96 11.40
N THR A 130 -4.30 -6.02 10.49
CA THR A 130 -3.25 -5.52 9.59
C THR A 130 -2.14 -4.80 10.35
N VAL A 131 -2.49 -4.04 11.39
CA VAL A 131 -1.53 -3.42 12.31
C VAL A 131 -1.83 -3.92 13.72
N VAL A 132 -0.86 -4.64 14.30
CA VAL A 132 -1.00 -5.22 15.63
C VAL A 132 -0.44 -4.27 16.68
N VAL A 133 -1.27 -3.91 17.65
CA VAL A 133 -0.89 -3.09 18.80
C VAL A 133 -1.08 -3.94 20.05
N ASP A 134 -0.08 -4.77 20.37
CA ASP A 134 -0.14 -5.69 21.51
C ASP A 134 0.15 -4.97 22.84
N GLN A 135 -0.81 -4.16 23.28
CA GLN A 135 -0.75 -3.38 24.51
C GLN A 135 -2.07 -3.46 25.27
N GLU A 136 -2.00 -3.40 26.59
CA GLU A 136 -3.20 -3.28 27.42
C GLU A 136 -3.92 -1.95 27.16
N GLY A 137 -5.26 -1.96 27.27
CA GLY A 137 -6.10 -0.82 26.90
C GLY A 137 -6.39 -0.70 25.39
N VAL A 138 -5.87 -1.62 24.56
CA VAL A 138 -6.26 -1.74 23.14
C VAL A 138 -7.16 -2.96 22.95
N ALA A 139 -8.36 -2.73 22.41
CA ALA A 139 -9.31 -3.77 22.06
C ALA A 139 -8.76 -4.77 21.01
N PRO A 140 -9.30 -6.00 20.94
CA PRO A 140 -8.92 -6.98 19.93
C PRO A 140 -8.97 -6.43 18.50
N VAL A 141 -10.03 -5.70 18.16
CA VAL A 141 -10.12 -4.84 16.97
C VAL A 141 -10.60 -3.48 17.46
N HIS A 142 -9.76 -2.47 17.36
CA HIS A 142 -10.00 -1.15 17.94
C HIS A 142 -10.57 -0.19 16.89
N ALA A 143 -10.00 -0.20 15.69
CA ALA A 143 -10.40 0.68 14.61
C ALA A 143 -10.26 0.01 13.24
N ARG A 144 -11.03 0.51 12.28
CA ARG A 144 -10.87 0.21 10.86
C ARG A 144 -10.66 1.48 10.07
N VAL A 145 -9.66 1.47 9.20
CA VAL A 145 -9.25 2.62 8.40
C VAL A 145 -9.46 2.32 6.93
N THR A 146 -10.12 3.23 6.22
CA THR A 146 -10.20 3.22 4.76
C THR A 146 -9.77 4.57 4.20
N VAL A 147 -9.38 4.59 2.93
CA VAL A 147 -9.09 5.83 2.19
C VAL A 147 -10.15 6.04 1.12
N GLY A 148 -10.67 7.25 1.01
CA GLY A 148 -11.61 7.64 -0.03
C GLY A 148 -11.56 9.14 -0.32
N GLY A 149 -12.58 9.72 -0.96
CA GLY A 149 -12.71 11.18 -1.12
C GLY A 149 -12.29 11.76 -2.48
N GLY A 150 -12.03 10.93 -3.49
CA GLY A 150 -11.78 11.37 -4.87
C GLY A 150 -10.62 12.38 -4.96
N HIS A 151 -10.90 13.58 -5.48
CA HIS A 151 -9.92 14.67 -5.61
C HIS A 151 -9.35 15.19 -4.28
N HIS A 152 -10.02 14.91 -3.16
CA HIS A 152 -9.56 15.31 -1.82
C HIS A 152 -9.51 14.08 -0.92
N PRO A 153 -8.42 13.28 -1.01
CA PRO A 153 -8.33 12.03 -0.30
C PRO A 153 -8.42 12.25 1.22
N CYS A 154 -9.18 11.39 1.88
CA CYS A 154 -9.41 11.39 3.32
C CYS A 154 -9.28 9.97 3.86
N TYR A 155 -8.74 9.87 5.07
CA TYR A 155 -8.88 8.70 5.91
C TYR A 155 -10.24 8.73 6.60
N PHE A 156 -10.96 7.62 6.54
CA PHE A 156 -12.17 7.36 7.30
C PHE A 156 -11.85 6.30 8.34
N ILE A 157 -11.98 6.67 9.61
CA ILE A 157 -11.64 5.83 10.76
C ILE A 157 -12.94 5.46 11.45
N GLU A 158 -13.33 4.20 11.32
CA GLU A 158 -14.47 3.64 12.03
C GLU A 158 -14.00 3.09 13.38
N VAL A 159 -14.63 3.57 14.45
CA VAL A 159 -14.42 3.05 15.81
C VAL A 159 -15.10 1.69 15.89
N VAL A 160 -14.34 0.66 16.24
CA VAL A 160 -14.90 -0.69 16.47
C VAL A 160 -15.12 -0.90 17.96
N GLU A 161 -14.13 -0.57 18.77
CA GLU A 161 -14.19 -0.67 20.22
C GLU A 161 -13.16 0.26 20.85
N GLY A 162 -13.45 0.80 22.04
CA GLY A 162 -12.55 1.71 22.75
C GLY A 162 -12.65 3.15 22.24
N THR A 163 -11.69 3.98 22.66
CA THR A 163 -11.61 5.39 22.27
C THR A 163 -10.50 5.56 21.25
N VAL A 164 -10.86 6.09 20.09
CA VAL A 164 -9.94 6.44 19.00
C VAL A 164 -9.81 7.95 18.94
N THR A 165 -8.59 8.48 18.87
CA THR A 165 -8.34 9.88 18.51
C THR A 165 -7.63 9.94 17.17
N ALA A 166 -8.13 10.75 16.24
CA ALA A 166 -7.50 10.99 14.95
C ALA A 166 -7.75 12.43 14.49
N GLY A 167 -6.71 13.12 14.01
CA GLY A 167 -6.83 14.50 13.52
C GLY A 167 -7.30 15.52 14.57
N GLY A 168 -7.06 15.26 15.86
CA GLY A 168 -7.49 16.10 16.97
C GLY A 168 -8.92 15.86 17.47
N THR A 169 -9.64 14.91 16.87
CA THR A 169 -11.00 14.53 17.29
C THR A 169 -11.00 13.13 17.89
N SER A 170 -11.72 12.93 18.99
CA SER A 170 -11.90 11.63 19.63
C SER A 170 -13.31 11.11 19.43
N ALA A 171 -13.45 9.81 19.21
CA ALA A 171 -14.71 9.09 19.18
C ALA A 171 -14.58 7.79 19.97
N SER A 172 -15.65 7.38 20.65
CA SER A 172 -15.67 6.15 21.45
C SER A 172 -16.92 5.30 21.24
N VAL A 173 -17.85 5.75 20.40
CA VAL A 173 -19.07 5.00 20.09
C VAL A 173 -18.76 4.04 18.92
N PRO A 174 -18.96 2.72 19.08
CA PRO A 174 -18.80 1.77 17.98
C PRO A 174 -19.64 2.16 16.75
N GLY A 175 -19.03 2.12 15.57
CA GLY A 175 -19.61 2.54 14.29
C GLY A 175 -19.50 4.04 13.99
N GLU A 176 -19.09 4.86 14.96
CA GLU A 176 -18.79 6.27 14.70
C GLU A 176 -17.59 6.40 13.77
N ARG A 177 -17.64 7.39 12.86
CA ARG A 177 -16.63 7.59 11.83
C ARG A 177 -15.97 8.95 11.95
N LEU A 178 -14.67 8.94 12.20
CA LEU A 178 -13.82 10.12 12.10
C LEU A 178 -13.35 10.31 10.66
N ARG A 179 -13.18 11.56 10.26
CA ARG A 179 -12.66 11.94 8.94
C ARG A 179 -11.41 12.80 9.09
N VAL A 180 -10.30 12.33 8.54
CA VAL A 180 -9.02 13.04 8.56
C VAL A 180 -8.55 13.27 7.12
N PRO A 181 -8.22 14.51 6.71
CA PRO A 181 -7.64 14.76 5.39
C PRO A 181 -6.31 14.00 5.20
N ALA A 182 -6.15 13.29 4.07
CA ALA A 182 -4.94 12.52 3.78
C ALA A 182 -3.82 13.40 3.18
N ARG A 183 -3.52 14.52 3.86
CA ARG A 183 -2.44 15.45 3.48
C ARG A 183 -1.12 15.15 4.20
N GLN A 184 -1.19 14.37 5.26
CA GLN A 184 -0.09 14.01 6.15
C GLN A 184 -0.26 12.54 6.55
N PRO A 185 0.77 11.91 7.15
CA PRO A 185 0.63 10.60 7.76
C PRO A 185 -0.57 10.55 8.70
N LEU A 186 -1.29 9.43 8.70
CA LEU A 186 -2.40 9.23 9.62
C LEU A 186 -1.85 8.91 11.00
N LEU A 187 -2.25 9.69 11.99
CA LEU A 187 -1.96 9.42 13.40
C LEU A 187 -3.24 8.97 14.09
N LEU A 188 -3.20 7.76 14.66
CA LEU A 188 -4.27 7.16 15.45
C LEU A 188 -3.80 6.97 16.88
N GLU A 189 -4.48 7.55 17.85
CA GLU A 189 -4.25 7.23 19.24
C GLU A 189 -5.24 6.16 19.70
N LEU A 190 -4.71 5.09 20.30
CA LEU A 190 -5.46 3.93 20.79
C LEU A 190 -4.88 3.53 22.15
N GLY A 191 -5.61 3.79 23.22
CA GLY A 191 -5.13 3.55 24.59
C GLY A 191 -3.78 4.26 24.86
N PRO A 192 -2.73 3.54 25.29
CA PRO A 192 -1.40 4.11 25.56
C PRO A 192 -0.54 4.32 24.30
N CYS A 193 -1.05 3.99 23.10
CA CYS A 193 -0.28 3.97 21.87
C CYS A 193 -0.69 5.04 20.87
N VAL A 194 0.24 5.33 19.96
CA VAL A 194 0.05 6.09 18.73
C VAL A 194 0.48 5.20 17.55
N VAL A 195 -0.39 5.05 16.57
CA VAL A 195 -0.11 4.37 15.30
C VAL A 195 0.02 5.43 14.22
N GLU A 196 1.17 5.47 13.58
CA GLU A 196 1.48 6.36 12.45
C GLU A 196 1.49 5.54 11.16
N ILE A 197 0.77 6.00 10.14
CA ILE A 197 0.69 5.33 8.83
C ILE A 197 1.04 6.31 7.71
N GLU A 198 2.08 5.98 6.91
CA GLU A 198 2.68 6.80 5.85
C GLU A 198 2.24 6.39 4.42
#